data_AF-A0A7C4CQV8-F1
#
_entry.id   AF-A0A7C4CQV8-F1
#
_cell.length_a   1.000
_cell.length_b   1.000
_cell.length_c   1.000
_cell.angle_alpha   90.00
_cell.angle_beta   90.00
_cell.angle_gamma   90.00
#
_symmetry.space_group_name_H-M   'P 1'
#
loop_
_entity.id
_entity.type
_entity.pdbx_description
1 polymer ?
#
loop_
_entity_poly.entity_id
_entity_poly.type
_entity_poly.pdbx_seq_one_letter_code
_entity_poly.pdbx_strand_id
1 'polypeptide(L)'
;MSFAEIARTLDEQNAKYVVLLCHHNADPDAICSAYALSSLIKHYKPQATVEIGAAQGISRLSKHILKSLPITIETEPNIEKADVIMLVDTNTVQQLDNLAEEV
;
A
#
# COMPACT_ATOMS: atom_id res chain seq x y z
N MET A 1 -10.44 -10.69 7.73
CA MET A 1 -9.24 -10.43 8.53
C MET A 1 -9.50 -9.18 9.36
N SER A 2 -9.27 -9.24 10.67
CA SER A 2 -9.36 -8.09 11.57
C SER A 2 -8.04 -7.33 11.61
N PHE A 3 -8.05 -6.07 12.07
CA PHE A 3 -6.81 -5.32 12.27
C PHE A 3 -5.89 -5.98 13.31
N ALA A 4 -6.43 -6.69 14.31
CA ALA A 4 -5.62 -7.40 15.30
C ALA A 4 -4.76 -8.51 14.66
N GLU A 5 -5.28 -9.18 13.63
CA GLU A 5 -4.53 -10.20 12.88
C GLU A 5 -3.41 -9.54 12.05
N ILE A 6 -3.70 -8.41 11.40
CA ILE A 6 -2.69 -7.62 10.66
C ILE A 6 -1.59 -7.13 11.61
N ALA A 7 -1.98 -6.57 12.75
CA ALA A 7 -1.07 -6.07 13.79
C ALA A 7 -0.13 -7.17 14.29
N ARG A 8 -0.66 -8.38 14.51
CA ARG A 8 0.13 -9.55 14.90
C ARG A 8 1.16 -9.91 13.83
N THR A 9 0.77 -9.95 12.55
CA THR A 9 1.73 -10.20 11.46
C THR A 9 2.83 -9.14 11.41
N LEU A 10 2.47 -7.85 11.60
CA LEU A 10 3.45 -6.77 11.66
C LEU A 10 4.43 -6.90 12.85
N ASP A 11 3.97 -7.39 14.01
CA ASP A 11 4.82 -7.68 15.17
C ASP A 11 5.75 -8.87 14.91
N GLU A 12 5.20 -9.98 14.41
CA GLU A 12 5.93 -11.22 14.15
C GLU A 12 7.08 -11.02 13.15
N GLN A 13 6.87 -10.16 12.14
CA GLN A 13 7.90 -9.80 11.16
C GLN A 13 8.80 -8.65 11.62
N ASN A 14 8.57 -8.09 12.82
CA ASN A 14 9.26 -6.88 13.29
C ASN A 14 9.28 -5.75 12.23
N ALA A 15 8.14 -5.55 11.57
CA ALA A 15 8.04 -4.74 10.37
C ALA A 15 8.39 -3.27 10.64
N LYS A 16 9.40 -2.78 9.94
CA LYS A 16 9.86 -1.37 9.93
C LYS A 16 9.57 -0.69 8.60
N TYR A 17 9.51 -1.44 7.51
CA TYR A 17 9.17 -0.96 6.17
C TYR A 17 8.02 -1.79 5.61
N VAL A 18 6.85 -1.17 5.46
CA VAL A 18 5.64 -1.81 4.93
C VAL A 18 5.29 -1.18 3.59
N VAL A 19 5.07 -2.01 2.58
CA VAL A 19 4.64 -1.56 1.25
C VAL A 19 3.19 -2.00 1.02
N LEU A 20 2.31 -1.04 0.74
CA LEU A 20 0.92 -1.27 0.35
C LEU A 20 0.84 -1.14 -1.17
N LEU A 21 0.58 -2.24 -1.88
CA LEU A 21 0.50 -2.27 -3.34
C LEU A 21 -0.96 -2.30 -3.80
N CYS A 22 -1.34 -1.29 -4.56
CA CYS A 22 -2.62 -1.24 -5.27
C CYS A 22 -2.51 -1.84 -6.67
N HIS A 23 -3.66 -2.21 -7.25
CA HIS A 23 -3.73 -2.63 -8.64
C HIS A 23 -3.32 -1.51 -9.62
N HIS A 24 -2.98 -1.88 -10.85
CA HIS A 24 -2.69 -0.95 -11.92
C HIS A 24 -3.84 0.03 -12.19
N ASN A 25 -3.53 1.28 -12.52
CA ASN A 25 -4.54 2.33 -12.71
C ASN A 25 -5.46 2.47 -11.48
N ALA A 26 -4.86 2.36 -10.28
CA ALA A 26 -5.55 2.36 -8.99
C ALA A 26 -6.62 3.45 -8.89
N ASP A 27 -7.84 3.03 -8.58
CA ASP A 27 -8.99 3.91 -8.50
C ASP A 27 -9.14 4.52 -7.08
N PRO A 28 -10.16 5.35 -6.82
CA PRO A 28 -10.35 5.93 -5.50
C PRO A 28 -10.47 4.92 -4.35
N ASP A 29 -11.05 3.74 -4.60
CA ASP A 29 -11.25 2.75 -3.55
C ASP A 29 -9.91 2.17 -3.12
N ALA A 30 -9.09 1.73 -4.07
CA ALA A 30 -7.73 1.26 -3.83
C ALA A 30 -6.87 2.30 -3.08
N ILE A 31 -6.85 3.54 -3.58
CA ILE A 31 -6.01 4.61 -3.02
C ILE A 31 -6.47 5.04 -1.63
N CYS A 32 -7.77 5.21 -1.42
CA CYS A 32 -8.28 5.63 -0.11
C CYS A 32 -8.18 4.51 0.92
N SER A 33 -8.38 3.25 0.50
CA SER A 33 -8.17 2.08 1.35
C SER A 33 -6.72 1.95 1.79
N ALA A 34 -5.76 2.09 0.87
CA ALA A 34 -4.34 2.08 1.20
C ALA A 34 -3.96 3.23 2.13
N TYR A 35 -4.51 4.43 1.92
CA TYR A 35 -4.28 5.57 2.80
C TYR A 35 -4.84 5.37 4.21
N ALA A 36 -6.07 4.84 4.33
CA ALA A 36 -6.69 4.53 5.62
C ALA A 36 -5.89 3.46 6.37
N LEU A 37 -5.49 2.38 5.68
CA LEU A 37 -4.69 1.31 6.27
C LEU A 37 -3.30 1.82 6.68
N SER A 38 -2.64 2.62 5.83
CA SER A 38 -1.36 3.27 6.16
C SER A 38 -1.46 4.13 7.42
N SER A 39 -2.53 4.91 7.55
CA SER A 39 -2.80 5.72 8.73
C SER A 39 -2.99 4.87 9.99
N LEU A 40 -3.71 3.75 9.88
CA LEU A 40 -3.95 2.83 10.98
C LEU A 40 -2.66 2.09 11.41
N ILE A 41 -1.85 1.66 10.44
CA ILE A 41 -0.54 1.05 10.69
C ILE A 41 0.38 2.05 11.38
N LYS A 42 0.46 3.30 10.90
CA LYS A 42 1.27 4.35 11.54
C LYS A 42 0.76 4.72 12.93
N HIS A 43 -0.54 4.68 13.16
CA HIS A 43 -1.10 4.89 14.50
C HIS A 43 -0.65 3.79 15.47
N TYR A 44 -0.67 2.54 15.03
CA TYR A 44 -0.29 1.38 15.84
C TYR A 44 1.23 1.20 15.99
N LYS A 45 2.00 1.42 14.92
CA LYS A 45 3.47 1.39 14.85
C LYS A 45 4.02 2.72 14.31
N PRO A 46 4.14 3.76 15.16
CA PRO A 46 4.57 5.09 14.72
C PRO A 46 5.96 5.16 14.09
N GLN A 47 6.83 4.19 14.38
CA GLN A 47 8.19 4.10 13.85
C GLN A 47 8.27 3.37 12.50
N ALA A 48 7.18 2.71 12.07
CA ALA A 48 7.15 2.03 10.79
C ALA A 48 7.00 3.04 9.65
N THR A 49 7.81 2.86 8.62
CA THR A 49 7.61 3.53 7.34
C THR A 49 6.56 2.74 6.57
N VAL A 50 5.57 3.45 6.02
CA VAL A 50 4.53 2.85 5.17
C VAL A 50 4.53 3.59 3.85
N GLU A 51 4.83 2.85 2.79
CA GLU A 51 4.85 3.29 1.40
C GLU A 51 3.61 2.78 0.68
N ILE A 52 3.00 3.59 -0.18
CA ILE A 52 1.86 3.19 -1.00
C ILE A 52 2.33 3.18 -2.45
N GLY A 53 2.23 2.04 -3.10
CA GLY A 53 2.65 1.82 -4.48
C GLY A 53 1.47 1.53 -5.40
N ALA A 54 1.51 2.05 -6.62
CA ALA A 54 0.58 1.67 -7.69
C ALA A 54 1.33 1.57 -9.03
N ALA A 55 1.44 0.35 -9.55
CA ALA A 55 2.07 0.09 -10.84
C ALA A 55 1.36 0.85 -11.95
N GLN A 56 2.11 1.41 -12.91
CA GLN A 56 1.58 2.22 -14.02
C GLN A 56 0.74 3.44 -13.57
N GLY A 57 0.83 3.82 -12.28
CA GLY A 57 0.15 4.98 -11.71
C GLY A 57 -1.33 4.77 -11.41
N ILE A 58 -2.05 5.89 -11.29
CA ILE A 58 -3.41 5.93 -10.75
C ILE A 58 -4.43 6.51 -11.74
N SER A 59 -5.70 6.22 -11.52
CA SER A 59 -6.81 6.73 -12.32
C SER A 59 -6.88 8.27 -12.33
N ARG A 60 -7.48 8.85 -13.37
CA ARG A 60 -7.70 10.31 -13.46
C ARG A 60 -8.52 10.84 -12.27
N LEU A 61 -9.46 10.04 -11.77
CA LEU A 61 -10.28 10.40 -10.62
C LEU A 61 -9.43 10.40 -9.34
N SER A 62 -8.60 9.38 -9.14
CA SER A 62 -7.64 9.33 -8.03
C SER A 62 -6.70 10.52 -8.06
N LYS A 63 -6.14 10.90 -9.23
CA LYS A 63 -5.31 12.12 -9.38
C LYS A 63 -6.01 13.39 -8.89
N HIS A 64 -7.33 13.47 -9.03
CA HIS A 64 -8.10 14.59 -8.51
C HIS A 64 -8.23 14.54 -6.98
N ILE A 65 -8.45 13.35 -6.41
CA ILE A 65 -8.52 13.13 -4.95
C ILE A 65 -7.21 13.52 -4.26
N LEU A 66 -6.05 13.16 -4.83
CA LEU A 66 -4.74 13.52 -4.27
C LEU A 66 -4.51 15.04 -4.17
N LYS A 67 -5.28 15.87 -4.87
CA LYS A 67 -5.21 17.35 -4.70
C LYS A 67 -5.79 17.82 -3.37
N SER A 68 -6.64 17.01 -2.75
CA SER A 68 -7.37 17.34 -1.53
C SER A 68 -6.93 16.50 -0.33
N LEU A 69 -6.31 15.34 -0.56
CA LEU A 69 -5.83 14.45 0.48
C LEU A 69 -4.29 14.34 0.43
N PRO A 70 -3.60 14.36 1.58
CA PRO A 70 -2.15 14.28 1.65
C PRO A 70 -1.66 12.83 1.47
N ILE A 71 -1.99 12.23 0.32
CA ILE A 71 -1.61 10.87 -0.04
C ILE A 71 -0.41 10.96 -0.99
N THR A 72 0.67 10.27 -0.65
CA THR A 72 1.83 10.09 -1.55
C THR A 72 1.77 8.68 -2.12
N ILE A 73 1.96 8.55 -3.42
CA ILE A 73 1.90 7.28 -4.14
C ILE A 73 3.13 7.18 -5.01
N GLU A 74 3.86 6.07 -4.86
CA GLU A 74 5.05 5.77 -5.62
C GLU A 74 4.70 4.85 -6.80
N THR A 75 5.21 5.18 -7.99
CA THR A 75 5.08 4.30 -9.15
C THR A 75 6.11 3.18 -9.14
N GLU A 76 7.20 3.38 -8.40
CA GLU A 76 8.32 2.46 -8.21
C GLU A 76 8.58 2.31 -6.70
N PRO A 77 7.67 1.64 -5.96
CA PRO A 77 7.85 1.42 -4.53
C PRO A 77 9.07 0.53 -4.25
N ASN A 78 9.67 0.65 -3.07
CA ASN A 78 10.87 -0.12 -2.72
C ASN A 78 10.51 -1.52 -2.19
N ILE A 79 10.11 -2.41 -3.08
CA ILE A 79 9.62 -3.75 -2.75
C ILE A 79 10.70 -4.61 -2.08
N GLU A 80 11.95 -4.54 -2.57
CA GLU A 80 13.07 -5.32 -2.01
C GLU A 80 13.37 -5.01 -0.53
N LYS A 81 13.05 -3.79 -0.05
CA LYS A 81 13.24 -3.40 1.35
C LYS A 81 12.04 -3.71 2.23
N ALA A 82 10.94 -4.20 1.67
CA ALA A 82 9.72 -4.47 2.43
C ALA A 82 9.92 -5.63 3.40
N ASP A 83 9.67 -5.37 4.68
CA ASP A 83 9.51 -6.43 5.67
C ASP A 83 8.14 -7.11 5.50
N VAL A 84 7.14 -6.33 5.06
CA VAL A 84 5.77 -6.80 4.78
C VAL A 84 5.23 -6.08 3.55
N ILE A 85 4.70 -6.86 2.61
CA ILE A 85 3.93 -6.37 1.46
C ILE A 85 2.46 -6.71 1.69
N MET A 86 1.57 -5.73 1.48
CA MET A 86 0.13 -5.96 1.52
C MET A 86 -0.50 -5.54 0.20
N LEU A 87 -1.23 -6.44 -0.43
CA LEU A 87 -2.02 -6.15 -1.61
C LEU A 87 -3.35 -5.51 -1.19
N VAL A 88 -3.69 -4.38 -1.79
CA VAL A 88 -4.90 -3.61 -1.50
C VAL A 88 -5.75 -3.50 -2.75
N ASP A 89 -7.02 -3.87 -2.62
CA ASP A 89 -8.00 -3.88 -3.72
C ASP A 89 -7.57 -4.73 -4.94
N THR A 90 -6.83 -5.80 -4.65
CA THR A 90 -6.50 -6.87 -5.61
C THR A 90 -6.25 -8.17 -4.87
N ASN A 91 -6.59 -9.28 -5.51
CA ASN A 91 -6.28 -10.64 -5.04
C ASN A 91 -5.41 -11.42 -6.04
N THR A 92 -4.91 -10.78 -7.10
CA THR A 92 -4.03 -11.42 -8.09
C THR A 92 -2.79 -10.57 -8.34
N VAL A 93 -1.63 -11.23 -8.34
CA VAL A 93 -0.33 -10.58 -8.56
C VAL A 93 -0.25 -10.00 -9.98
N GLN A 94 -0.96 -10.58 -10.95
CA GLN A 94 -1.05 -10.09 -12.32
C GLN A 94 -1.63 -8.68 -12.43
N GLN A 95 -2.43 -8.24 -11.45
CA GLN A 95 -2.95 -6.87 -11.43
C GLN A 95 -1.91 -5.83 -11.00
N LEU A 96 -0.70 -6.23 -10.61
CA LEU A 96 0.41 -5.36 -10.23
C LEU A 96 1.35 -5.02 -11.40
N ASP A 97 1.05 -5.47 -12.62
CA ASP A 97 1.86 -5.26 -13.83
C ASP A 97 3.35 -5.55 -13.59
N ASN A 98 4.24 -4.56 -13.77
CA ASN A 98 5.67 -4.71 -13.65
C ASN A 98 6.14 -5.01 -12.22
N LEU A 99 5.34 -4.69 -11.21
CA LEU A 99 5.66 -5.00 -9.81
C LEU A 99 5.41 -6.48 -9.48
N ALA A 100 4.71 -7.22 -10.35
CA ALA A 100 4.41 -8.64 -10.15
C ALA A 100 5.66 -9.53 -10.01
N GLU A 101 6.76 -9.15 -10.65
CA GLU A 101 8.01 -9.92 -10.65
C GLU A 101 8.81 -9.76 -9.35
N GLU A 102 8.48 -8.75 -8.54
CA GLU A 102 9.19 -8.36 -7.32
C GLU A 102 8.49 -8.84 -6.03
N VAL A 103 7.27 -9.40 -6.15
CA VAL A 103 6.37 -9.76 -5.02
C VAL A 103 6.36 -11.26 -4.75
#